data_AF-A0A971HEJ6-F1
#
_entry.id   AF-A0A971HEJ6-F1
#
_cell.length_a   1.000
_cell.length_b   1.000
_cell.length_c   1.000
_cell.angle_alpha   90.00
_cell.angle_beta   90.00
_cell.angle_gamma   90.00
#
_symmetry.space_group_name_H-M   'P 1'
#
loop_
_entity.id
_entity.type
_entity.pdbx_description
1 polymer ?
#
loop_
_entity_poly.entity_id
_entity_poly.type
_entity_poly.pdbx_seq_one_letter_code
_entity_poly.pdbx_strand_id
1 'polypeptide(L)' 'MNKMQKVELLQQASILYSLGLTIEHYRSDLRQLVETGVPYDSPQMKEALEKFQIAESEWNRLEQEHLEYRKKLGIEK' A
#
# COMPACT_ATOMS: atom_id res chain seq x y z
N MET A 1 -25.61 -9.37 1.00
CA MET A 1 -24.68 -8.66 0.10
C MET A 1 -25.16 -8.76 -1.34
N ASN A 2 -25.35 -7.62 -2.03
CA ASN A 2 -25.83 -7.54 -3.42
C ASN A 2 -24.65 -7.59 -4.44
N LYS A 3 -24.97 -7.65 -5.75
CA LYS A 3 -23.94 -7.73 -6.81
C LYS A 3 -23.02 -6.50 -6.84
N MET A 4 -23.55 -5.30 -6.64
CA MET A 4 -22.75 -4.06 -6.65
C MET A 4 -21.76 -4.03 -5.48
N GLN A 5 -22.21 -4.41 -4.28
CA GLN A 5 -21.36 -4.49 -3.08
C GLN A 5 -20.21 -5.50 -3.26
N LYS A 6 -20.46 -6.63 -3.94
CA LYS A 6 -19.41 -7.60 -4.29
C LYS A 6 -18.39 -6.99 -5.26
N VAL A 7 -18.84 -6.28 -6.29
CA VAL A 7 -17.96 -5.63 -7.27
C VAL A 7 -17.08 -4.59 -6.60
N GLU A 8 -17.65 -3.78 -5.72
CA GLU A 8 -16.91 -2.74 -4.98
C GLU A 8 -15.83 -3.36 -4.07
N LEU A 9 -16.15 -4.44 -3.34
CA LEU A 9 -15.15 -5.17 -2.55
C LEU A 9 -14.01 -5.73 -3.41
N LEU A 10 -14.33 -6.29 -4.57
CA LEU A 10 -13.32 -6.82 -5.49
C LEU A 10 -12.43 -5.72 -6.07
N GLN A 11 -13.02 -4.56 -6.38
CA GLN A 11 -12.27 -3.39 -6.85
C GLN A 11 -11.32 -2.87 -5.77
N GLN A 12 -11.81 -2.67 -4.55
CA GLN A 12 -10.97 -2.27 -3.41
C GLN A 12 -9.81 -3.26 -3.17
N ALA A 13 -10.10 -4.56 -3.18
CA ALA A 13 -9.09 -5.60 -3.00
C ALA A 13 -8.06 -5.62 -4.14
N SER A 14 -8.47 -5.40 -5.39
CA SER A 14 -7.58 -5.33 -6.55
C SER A 14 -6.63 -4.12 -6.49
N ILE A 15 -7.17 -2.96 -6.07
CA ILE A 15 -6.38 -1.73 -5.87
C ILE A 15 -5.37 -1.95 -4.75
N LEU A 16 -5.81 -2.47 -3.60
CA LEU A 16 -4.92 -2.82 -2.49
C LEU A 16 -3.83 -3.76 -2.98
N TYR A 17 -4.16 -4.88 -3.61
CA TYR A 17 -3.17 -5.83 -4.13
C TYR A 17 -2.09 -5.16 -5.01
N SER A 18 -2.52 -4.31 -5.96
CA SER A 18 -1.60 -3.61 -6.86
C SER A 18 -0.69 -2.62 -6.12
N LEU A 19 -1.23 -1.91 -5.14
CA LEU A 19 -0.46 -0.99 -4.30
C LEU A 19 0.52 -1.75 -3.39
N GLY A 20 0.14 -2.92 -2.89
CA GLY A 20 1.02 -3.78 -2.09
C GLY A 20 2.26 -4.24 -2.86
N LEU A 21 2.09 -4.62 -4.13
CA LEU A 21 3.22 -4.93 -5.00
C LEU A 21 4.15 -3.72 -5.18
N THR A 22 3.57 -2.52 -5.33
CA THR A 22 4.34 -1.27 -5.42
C THR A 22 5.14 -1.00 -4.12
N ILE A 23 4.52 -1.21 -2.96
CA ILE A 23 5.20 -1.06 -1.66
C ILE A 23 6.36 -2.05 -1.51
N GLU A 24 6.16 -3.32 -1.88
CA GLU A 24 7.23 -4.32 -1.82
C GLU A 24 8.38 -3.99 -2.78
N HIS A 25 8.08 -3.42 -3.94
CA HIS A 25 9.10 -2.90 -4.84
C HIS A 25 9.91 -1.77 -4.19
N TYR A 26 9.26 -0.75 -3.61
CA TYR A 26 9.96 0.33 -2.91
C TYR A 26 10.75 -0.15 -1.68
N ARG A 27 10.26 -1.16 -0.96
CA ARG A 27 11.03 -1.82 0.12
C ARG A 27 12.28 -2.50 -0.43
N SER A 28 12.18 -3.15 -1.58
CA SER A 28 13.34 -3.75 -2.25
C SER A 28 14.37 -2.69 -2.65
N ASP A 29 13.93 -1.58 -3.22
CA ASP A 29 14.83 -0.47 -3.60
C ASP A 29 15.56 0.10 -2.38
N LEU A 30 14.84 0.34 -1.28
CA LEU A 30 15.43 0.80 -0.02
C LEU A 30 16.45 -0.20 0.54
N ARG A 31 16.15 -1.50 0.52
CA ARG A 31 17.10 -2.55 0.94
C ARG A 31 18.35 -2.51 0.09
N GLN A 32 18.21 -2.41 -1.23
CA GLN A 32 19.35 -2.35 -2.15
C GLN A 32 20.24 -1.12 -1.88
N LEU A 33 19.66 0.04 -1.60
CA LEU A 33 20.43 1.25 -1.25
C LEU A 33 21.23 1.05 0.04
N VAL A 34 20.64 0.41 1.06
CA VAL A 34 21.33 0.10 2.31
C VAL A 34 22.45 -0.92 2.08
N GLU A 35 22.18 -2.00 1.33
CA GLU A 35 23.15 -3.05 1.04
C GLU A 35 24.35 -2.55 0.22
N THR A 36 24.13 -1.56 -0.65
CA THR A 36 25.19 -0.92 -1.44
C THR A 36 25.92 0.21 -0.72
N GLY A 37 25.56 0.48 0.55
CA GLY A 37 26.22 1.47 1.38
C GLY A 37 25.92 2.92 1.00
N VAL A 38 24.78 3.18 0.35
CA VAL A 38 24.34 4.53 0.00
C VAL A 38 24.09 5.32 1.29
N PRO A 39 24.69 6.51 1.47
CA PRO A 39 24.47 7.34 2.66
C PRO A 39 23.00 7.70 2.85
N TYR A 40 22.53 7.65 4.10
CA TYR A 40 21.13 7.91 4.42
C TYR A 40 20.66 9.34 4.08
N ASP A 41 21.58 10.30 4.07
CA ASP A 41 21.34 11.70 3.76
C ASP A 41 21.42 12.02 2.26
N SER A 42 21.81 11.04 1.44
CA SER A 42 21.87 11.18 -0.02
C SER A 42 20.49 11.50 -0.62
N PRO A 43 20.45 12.24 -1.74
CA PRO A 43 19.20 12.49 -2.45
C PRO A 43 18.46 11.20 -2.84
N GLN A 44 19.21 10.16 -3.23
CA GLN A 44 18.66 8.87 -3.66
C GLN A 44 17.93 8.14 -2.53
N MET A 45 18.52 8.10 -1.32
CA MET A 45 17.86 7.51 -0.16
C MET A 45 16.59 8.27 0.22
N LYS A 46 16.66 9.61 0.23
CA LYS A 46 15.51 10.46 0.55
C LYS A 46 14.35 10.25 -0.42
N GLU A 47 14.64 10.22 -1.72
CA GLU A 47 13.64 10.00 -2.76
C GLU A 47 13.01 8.60 -2.65
N ALA A 48 13.82 7.55 -2.44
CA ALA A 48 13.30 6.20 -2.26
C ALA A 48 12.41 6.07 -1.00
N LEU A 49 12.83 6.72 0.09
CA LEU A 49 12.07 6.75 1.33
C LEU A 49 10.74 7.50 1.18
N GLU A 50 10.75 8.65 0.49
CA GLU A 50 9.55 9.43 0.21
C GLU A 50 8.54 8.62 -0.63
N LYS A 51 9.00 7.96 -1.69
CA LYS A 51 8.14 7.07 -2.52
C LYS A 51 7.50 5.96 -1.69
N PHE A 52 8.29 5.31 -0.84
CA PHE A 52 7.80 4.30 0.08
C PHE A 52 6.73 4.86 1.03
N GLN A 53 7.01 5.99 1.69
CA GLN A 53 6.11 6.61 2.65
C GLN A 53 4.79 7.07 2.02
N ILE A 54 4.83 7.62 0.82
CA ILE A 54 3.63 8.02 0.08
C ILE A 54 2.77 6.78 -0.21
N ALA A 55 3.36 5.71 -0.73
CA ALA A 55 2.64 4.48 -1.03
C ALA A 55 2.07 3.81 0.23
N GLU A 56 2.83 3.77 1.32
CA GLU A 56 2.40 3.21 2.61
C GLU A 56 1.24 4.02 3.21
N SER A 57 1.31 5.35 3.15
CA SER A 57 0.23 6.23 3.61
C SER A 57 -1.07 5.99 2.83
N GLU A 58 -0.97 5.88 1.51
CA GLU A 58 -2.11 5.59 0.65
C GLU A 58 -2.68 4.19 0.90
N TRP A 59 -1.83 3.18 1.12
CA TRP A 59 -2.27 1.84 1.49
C TRP A 59 -3.08 1.88 2.79
N ASN A 60 -2.55 2.55 3.82
CA ASN A 60 -3.23 2.64 5.10
C ASN A 60 -4.60 3.30 4.97
N ARG A 61 -4.72 4.37 4.18
CA ARG A 61 -6.01 5.02 3.90
C ARG A 61 -7.00 4.07 3.23
N LEU A 62 -6.58 3.41 2.14
CA LEU A 62 -7.43 2.50 1.37
C LEU A 62 -7.81 1.24 2.17
N GLU A 63 -6.91 0.73 3.01
CA GLU A 63 -7.18 -0.40 3.88
C GLU A 63 -8.25 -0.03 4.92
N GLN A 64 -8.14 1.15 5.55
CA GLN A 64 -9.18 1.63 6.46
C GLN A 64 -10.54 1.79 5.76
N GLU A 65 -10.57 2.35 4.55
CA GLU A 65 -11.79 2.47 3.75
C GLU A 65 -12.42 1.10 3.43
N HIS A 66 -11.59 0.12 3.05
CA HIS A 66 -12.04 -1.25 2.79
C HIS A 66 -12.59 -1.93 4.05
N LEU A 67 -11.90 -1.78 5.20
CA LEU A 67 -12.34 -2.34 6.48
C LEU A 67 -13.66 -1.72 6.94
N GLU A 68 -13.81 -0.40 6.84
CA GLU A 68 -15.06 0.29 7.17
C GLU A 68 -16.19 -0.11 6.22
N TYR A 69 -15.90 -0.31 4.93
CA TYR A 69 -16.89 -0.81 3.98
C TYR A 69 -17.34 -2.24 4.33
N ARG A 70 -16.40 -3.14 4.65
CA ARG A 70 -16.72 -4.50 5.13
C ARG A 70 -17.58 -4.48 6.39
N LYS A 71 -17.26 -3.62 7.34
CA LYS A 71 -18.03 -3.44 8.58
C LYS A 71 -19.46 -2.96 8.31
N LYS A 72 -19.65 -1.99 7.40
CA LYS A 72 -20.98 -1.54 6.94
C LYS A 72 -21.80 -2.67 6.32
N LEU A 73 -21.15 -3.65 5.71
CA LEU A 73 -21.79 -4.83 5.12
C LEU A 73 -22.05 -5.97 6.11
N GLY A 74 -21.67 -5.81 7.38
CA GLY A 74 -21.77 -6.87 8.40
C GLY A 74 -20.79 -8.03 8.16
N ILE A 75 -19.69 -7.78 7.45
CA ILE A 75 -18.64 -8.77 7.22
C ILE A 75 -17.60 -8.61 8.33
N GLU A 76 -17.82 -9.29 9.45
CA GLU A 76 -16.84 -9.38 10.54
C GLU A 76 -15.70 -10.36 10.17
N LYS A 77 -14.54 -10.17 10.79
CA LYS A 77 -13.31 -10.92 10.50
C LYS A 77 -13.45 -12.41 10.81
#